data_AF-A0A8S4A2R8-F1
#
_entry.id   AF-A0A8S4A2R8-F1
#
_cell.length_a   1.000
_cell.length_b   1.000
_cell.length_c   1.000
_cell.angle_alpha   90.00
_cell.angle_beta   90.00
_cell.angle_gamma   90.00
#
_symmetry.space_group_name_H-M   'P 1'
#
loop_
_entity.id
_entity.type
_entity.pdbx_description
1 polymer ?
#
loop_
_entity_poly.entity_id
_entity_poly.type
_entity_poly.pdbx_seq_one_letter_code
_entity_poly.pdbx_strand_id
1 'polypeptide(L)'
;VPAGYSATHAALARAKDVVLASRTTSKKAVIVITDGKSNVGPPPVRASIQLRSLVWDEGWNSTASGPQLQIYAFGIKDAYMPEVRSIASPLQNHTFYIPTFQAFAELARSLHD
;
A
#
# COMPACT_ATOMS: atom_id res chain seq x y z
N VAL A 1 0.04 26.55 3.23
CA VAL A 1 1.04 25.74 3.96
C VAL A 1 1.96 25.12 2.93
N PRO A 2 3.29 25.21 3.06
CA PRO A 2 4.17 24.43 2.19
C PRO A 2 3.76 22.96 2.28
N ALA A 3 3.70 22.26 1.15
CA ALA A 3 3.41 20.83 1.18
C ALA A 3 4.47 20.15 2.05
N GLY A 4 4.05 19.35 3.03
CA GLY A 4 4.97 18.53 3.81
C GLY A 4 5.78 17.62 2.90
N TYR A 5 6.97 17.21 3.37
CA TYR A 5 7.76 16.21 2.66
C TYR A 5 7.11 14.83 2.78
N SER A 6 6.95 14.14 1.66
CA SER A 6 6.28 12.84 1.54
C SER A 6 7.19 11.86 0.79
N ALA A 7 7.81 10.94 1.53
CA ALA A 7 8.75 9.92 1.03
C ALA A 7 8.11 8.53 0.90
N THR A 8 7.03 8.41 0.12
CA THR A 8 6.22 7.17 0.02
C THR A 8 7.03 5.96 -0.45
N HIS A 9 8.04 6.16 -1.32
CA HIS A 9 8.94 5.09 -1.73
C HIS A 9 9.70 4.46 -0.56
N ALA A 10 10.27 5.29 0.32
CA ALA A 10 11.01 4.82 1.50
C ALA A 10 10.08 4.10 2.48
N ALA A 11 8.84 4.60 2.65
CA ALA A 11 7.83 3.94 3.49
C ALA A 11 7.48 2.53 2.98
N LEU A 12 7.31 2.37 1.66
CA LEU A 12 7.05 1.06 1.04
C LEU A 12 8.26 0.12 1.13
N ALA A 13 9.48 0.65 0.96
CA ALA A 13 10.70 -0.12 1.18
C ALA A 13 10.77 -0.62 2.63
N ARG A 14 10.43 0.22 3.61
CA ARG A 14 10.37 -0.19 5.00
C ARG A 14 9.28 -1.23 5.27
N ALA A 15 8.12 -1.11 4.63
CA ALA A 15 7.08 -2.13 4.71
C ALA A 15 7.56 -3.48 4.17
N LYS A 16 8.41 -3.48 3.12
CA LYS A 16 9.05 -4.71 2.62
C LYS A 16 9.91 -5.38 3.68
N ASP A 17 10.72 -4.62 4.43
CA ASP A 17 11.53 -5.20 5.52
C ASP A 17 10.66 -5.85 6.58
N VAL A 18 9.56 -5.19 6.97
CA VAL A 18 8.62 -5.73 7.96
C VAL A 18 7.94 -7.00 7.43
N VAL A 19 7.55 -7.00 6.15
CA VAL A 19 7.01 -8.19 5.50
C VAL A 19 8.05 -9.30 5.52
N LEU A 20 9.29 -9.07 5.07
CA LEU A 20 10.35 -10.08 5.02
C LEU A 20 10.71 -10.66 6.40
N ALA A 21 10.62 -9.87 7.47
CA ALA A 21 10.86 -10.32 8.84
C ALA A 21 9.70 -11.15 9.42
N SER A 22 8.55 -11.20 8.75
CA SER A 22 7.35 -11.92 9.20
C SER A 22 7.32 -13.37 8.71
N ARG A 23 6.40 -14.19 9.25
CA ARG A 23 6.24 -15.61 8.87
C ARG A 23 5.90 -15.76 7.38
N THR A 24 6.73 -16.44 6.60
CA THR A 24 6.59 -16.61 5.15
C THR A 24 5.28 -17.27 4.73
N THR A 25 4.78 -18.23 5.51
CA THR A 25 3.56 -19.01 5.20
C THR A 25 2.24 -18.29 5.48
N SER A 26 2.26 -17.02 5.90
CA SER A 26 1.03 -16.29 6.24
C SER A 26 0.71 -15.22 5.20
N LYS A 27 -0.58 -15.09 4.88
CA LYS A 27 -1.11 -14.04 4.00
C LYS A 27 -0.88 -12.67 4.64
N LYS A 28 -0.42 -11.71 3.83
CA LYS A 28 -0.13 -10.33 4.21
C LYS A 28 -0.93 -9.35 3.39
N ALA A 29 -1.33 -8.27 4.04
CA ALA A 29 -1.86 -7.09 3.40
C ALA A 29 -1.01 -5.89 3.83
N VAL A 30 -0.62 -5.07 2.86
CA VAL A 30 -0.02 -3.76 3.11
C VAL A 30 -1.05 -2.71 2.76
N ILE A 31 -1.45 -1.92 3.74
CA ILE A 31 -2.46 -0.86 3.58
C ILE A 31 -1.72 0.47 3.55
N VAL A 32 -1.85 1.18 2.43
CA VAL A 32 -1.23 2.49 2.20
C VAL A 32 -2.34 3.53 2.24
N ILE A 33 -2.17 4.52 3.10
CA ILE A 33 -3.11 5.62 3.26
C ILE A 33 -2.34 6.91 2.94
N THR A 34 -2.74 7.62 1.89
CA THR A 34 -1.96 8.76 1.37
C THR A 34 -2.83 9.67 0.52
N ASP A 35 -2.40 10.91 0.31
CA ASP A 35 -2.95 11.81 -0.71
C ASP A 35 -2.29 11.60 -2.08
N GLY A 36 -1.32 10.68 -2.22
CA GLY A 36 -0.66 10.36 -3.49
C GLY A 36 0.21 11.49 -4.04
N LYS A 37 0.70 12.40 -3.19
CA LYS A 37 1.54 13.54 -3.60
C LYS A 37 2.97 13.37 -3.11
N SER A 38 3.56 12.19 -3.31
CA SER A 38 4.96 11.96 -2.94
C SER A 38 5.90 12.93 -3.67
N ASN A 39 6.87 13.48 -2.95
CA ASN A 39 7.76 14.53 -3.45
C ASN A 39 9.23 14.33 -3.01
N VAL A 40 9.53 13.27 -2.26
CA VAL A 40 10.89 12.91 -1.84
C VAL A 40 11.22 11.49 -2.28
N GLY A 41 12.37 11.34 -2.92
CA GLY A 41 12.92 10.04 -3.35
C GLY A 41 12.36 9.56 -4.69
N PRO A 42 12.62 8.28 -5.05
CA PRO A 42 12.15 7.73 -6.31
C PRO A 42 10.63 7.56 -6.36
N PRO A 43 10.05 7.28 -7.53
CA PRO A 43 8.62 6.98 -7.65
C PRO A 43 8.16 5.82 -6.75
N PRO A 44 7.03 5.94 -6.03
CA PRO A 44 6.53 4.91 -5.11
C PRO A 44 6.18 3.58 -5.81
N VAL A 45 5.79 3.63 -7.08
CA VAL A 45 5.51 2.43 -7.90
C VAL A 45 6.70 1.46 -7.94
N ARG A 46 7.95 1.97 -7.90
CA ARG A 46 9.15 1.12 -7.91
C ARG A 46 9.22 0.23 -6.66
N ALA A 47 9.04 0.83 -5.49
CA ALA A 47 9.00 0.08 -4.23
C ALA A 47 7.79 -0.88 -4.18
N SER A 48 6.65 -0.46 -4.73
CA SER A 48 5.45 -1.29 -4.83
C SER A 48 5.66 -2.53 -5.71
N ILE A 49 6.39 -2.40 -6.83
CA ILE A 49 6.80 -3.52 -7.66
C ILE A 49 7.74 -4.46 -6.89
N GLN A 50 8.75 -3.92 -6.22
CA GLN A 50 9.72 -4.71 -5.43
C GLN A 50 9.09 -5.44 -4.24
N LEU A 51 8.00 -4.89 -3.69
CA LEU A 51 7.24 -5.48 -2.62
C LEU A 51 6.34 -6.61 -3.16
N ARG A 52 5.60 -6.35 -4.25
CA ARG A 52 4.75 -7.37 -4.91
C ARG A 52 5.56 -8.51 -5.54
N SER A 53 6.80 -8.27 -5.95
CA SER A 53 7.66 -9.30 -6.55
C SER A 53 8.00 -10.44 -5.60
N LEU A 54 7.76 -10.30 -4.29
CA LEU A 54 7.86 -11.39 -3.32
C LEU A 54 6.93 -12.56 -3.66
N VAL A 55 5.88 -12.36 -4.46
CA VAL A 55 5.05 -13.46 -4.96
C VAL A 55 5.82 -14.43 -5.89
N TRP A 56 6.95 -13.98 -6.45
CA TRP A 56 7.81 -14.80 -7.32
C TRP A 56 9.04 -15.35 -6.59
N ASP A 57 9.19 -15.03 -5.30
CA ASP A 57 10.28 -15.56 -4.48
C ASP A 57 9.86 -16.93 -3.94
N GLU A 58 10.62 -17.98 -4.26
CA GLU A 58 10.30 -19.37 -3.89
C GLU A 58 10.32 -19.61 -2.37
N GLY A 59 11.12 -18.83 -1.63
CA GLY A 59 11.16 -18.87 -0.17
C GLY A 59 9.98 -18.14 0.47
N TRP A 60 9.38 -17.18 -0.24
CA TRP A 60 8.26 -16.37 0.24
C TRP A 60 6.89 -16.91 -0.19
N ASN A 61 6.74 -17.31 -1.45
CA ASN A 61 5.49 -17.82 -2.01
C ASN A 61 5.50 -19.34 -2.15
N SER A 62 5.71 -20.03 -1.03
CA SER A 62 5.86 -21.48 -0.99
C SER A 62 4.54 -22.27 -0.96
N THR A 63 3.37 -21.62 -1.09
CA THR A 63 2.06 -22.26 -0.91
C THR A 63 1.20 -22.19 -2.16
N ALA A 64 0.38 -23.23 -2.39
CA ALA A 64 -0.58 -23.27 -3.51
C ALA A 64 -1.78 -22.32 -3.36
N SER A 65 -1.89 -21.57 -2.25
CA SER A 65 -3.11 -20.83 -1.87
C SER A 65 -3.21 -19.40 -2.42
N GLY A 66 -2.52 -19.11 -3.52
CA GLY A 66 -2.48 -17.80 -4.17
C GLY A 66 -1.50 -16.80 -3.54
N PRO A 67 -1.53 -15.53 -3.97
CA PRO A 67 -0.55 -14.52 -3.56
C PRO A 67 -0.51 -14.30 -2.04
N GLN A 68 0.66 -14.47 -1.43
CA GLN A 68 0.88 -14.25 0.00
C GLN A 68 0.89 -12.77 0.40
N LEU A 69 0.88 -11.84 -0.56
CA LEU A 69 0.97 -10.40 -0.29
C LEU A 69 0.10 -9.61 -1.27
N GLN A 70 -0.70 -8.69 -0.72
CA GLN A 70 -1.48 -7.73 -1.49
C GLN A 70 -1.28 -6.31 -0.95
N ILE A 71 -1.27 -5.32 -1.83
CA ILE A 71 -1.18 -3.90 -1.45
C ILE A 71 -2.51 -3.23 -1.75
N TYR A 72 -3.11 -2.62 -0.72
CA TYR A 72 -4.31 -1.81 -0.82
C TYR A 72 -3.93 -0.34 -0.65
N ALA A 73 -4.41 0.53 -1.52
CA ALA A 73 -4.11 1.96 -1.48
C ALA A 73 -5.38 2.79 -1.33
N PHE A 74 -5.39 3.65 -0.33
CA PHE A 74 -6.48 4.55 0.01
C PHE A 74 -6.02 5.98 -0.23
N GLY A 75 -6.58 6.61 -1.27
CA GLY A 75 -6.42 8.02 -1.57
C GLY A 75 -7.31 8.85 -0.68
N ILE A 76 -6.75 9.65 0.23
CA ILE A 76 -7.53 10.52 1.13
C ILE A 76 -7.47 11.96 0.65
N LYS A 77 -8.63 12.64 0.62
CA LYS A 77 -8.83 14.09 0.46
C LYS A 77 -7.94 14.75 -0.60
N ASP A 78 -8.53 15.12 -1.74
CA ASP A 78 -7.80 15.76 -2.85
C ASP A 78 -6.63 14.90 -3.34
N ALA A 79 -6.79 13.58 -3.24
CA ALA A 79 -5.74 12.63 -3.54
C ALA A 79 -5.40 12.61 -5.04
N TYR A 80 -4.11 12.60 -5.36
CA TYR A 80 -3.64 12.35 -6.71
C TYR A 80 -3.73 10.85 -7.02
N MET A 81 -4.91 10.44 -7.46
CA MET A 81 -5.26 9.03 -7.70
C MET A 81 -4.34 8.28 -8.68
N PRO A 82 -3.67 8.90 -9.68
CA PRO A 82 -2.70 8.17 -10.50
C PRO A 82 -1.54 7.58 -9.68
N GLU A 83 -0.99 8.31 -8.71
CA GLU A 83 0.05 7.76 -7.83
C GLU A 83 -0.55 6.67 -6.92
N VAL A 84 -1.71 6.92 -6.30
CA VAL A 84 -2.39 5.95 -5.42
C VAL A 84 -2.63 4.62 -6.15
N ARG A 85 -3.17 4.67 -7.37
CA ARG A 85 -3.40 3.48 -8.22
C ARG A 85 -2.10 2.76 -8.59
N SER A 86 -1.02 3.50 -8.79
CA SER A 86 0.28 2.92 -9.14
C SER A 86 0.91 2.12 -7.97
N ILE A 87 0.52 2.43 -6.74
CA ILE A 87 1.02 1.76 -5.52
C ILE A 87 0.30 0.43 -5.29
N ALA A 88 -1.01 0.38 -5.53
CA ALA A 88 -1.84 -0.79 -5.26
C ALA A 88 -1.42 -2.03 -6.06
N SER A 89 -1.85 -3.21 -5.58
CA SER A 89 -1.87 -4.40 -6.43
C SER A 89 -2.71 -4.13 -7.69
N PRO A 90 -2.36 -4.68 -8.87
CA PRO A 90 -3.00 -4.35 -10.15
C PRO A 90 -4.31 -5.12 -10.30
N LEU A 91 -5.20 -4.94 -9.33
CA LEU A 91 -6.48 -5.63 -9.17
C LEU A 91 -7.56 -4.58 -8.90
N GLN A 92 -8.77 -4.82 -9.38
CA GLN A 92 -9.85 -3.81 -9.41
C GLN A 92 -10.27 -3.32 -8.02
N ASN A 93 -10.13 -4.15 -6.98
CA ASN A 93 -10.62 -3.88 -5.62
C ASN A 93 -9.49 -3.53 -4.63
N HIS A 94 -8.41 -2.93 -5.12
CA HIS A 94 -7.22 -2.59 -4.31
C HIS A 94 -6.93 -1.09 -4.23
N THR A 95 -7.71 -0.27 -4.91
CA THR A 95 -7.60 1.18 -4.82
C THR A 95 -8.93 1.79 -4.42
N PHE A 96 -8.91 2.65 -3.40
CA PHE A 96 -10.09 3.33 -2.88
C PHE A 96 -9.84 4.82 -2.80
N TYR A 97 -10.89 5.62 -2.99
CA TYR A 97 -10.86 7.05 -2.77
C TYR A 97 -11.78 7.39 -1.60
N ILE A 98 -11.24 8.14 -0.63
CA ILE A 98 -11.97 8.64 0.52
C ILE A 98 -11.99 10.16 0.43
N PRO A 99 -13.18 10.78 0.22
CA PRO A 99 -13.26 12.19 -0.13
C PRO A 99 -12.88 13.12 1.04
N THR A 100 -13.09 12.69 2.28
CA THR A 100 -12.86 13.52 3.47
C THR A 100 -12.25 12.72 4.62
N PHE A 101 -11.52 13.40 5.52
CA PHE A 101 -11.04 12.77 6.75
C PHE A 101 -12.17 12.29 7.66
N GLN A 102 -13.33 12.96 7.62
CA GLN A 102 -14.51 12.55 8.36
C GLN A 102 -15.04 11.19 7.84
N ALA A 103 -15.14 11.01 6.53
CA ALA A 103 -15.55 9.74 5.93
C ALA A 103 -14.59 8.60 6.30
N PHE A 104 -13.29 8.89 6.40
CA PHE A 104 -12.31 7.90 6.88
C PHE A 104 -12.55 7.52 8.35
N ALA A 105 -12.83 8.50 9.22
CA ALA A 105 -13.12 8.26 10.63
C ALA A 105 -14.44 7.50 10.83
N GLU A 106 -15.45 7.76 10.00
CA GLU A 106 -16.73 7.02 9.99
C GLU A 106 -16.53 5.58 9.55
N LEU A 107 -15.75 5.33 8.48
CA LEU A 107 -15.36 3.99 8.05
C LEU A 107 -14.63 3.22 9.16
N ALA A 108 -13.70 3.89 9.85
CA ALA A 108 -12.97 3.28 10.97
C ALA A 108 -13.90 2.88 12.12
N ARG A 109 -14.90 3.72 12.44
CA ARG A 109 -15.92 3.42 13.45
C ARG A 109 -16.80 2.24 13.04
N SER A 110 -17.28 2.20 11.79
CA SER A 110 -18.13 1.11 11.31
C SER A 110 -17.45 -0.26 11.25
N LEU A 111 -16.11 -0.31 11.29
CA LEU A 111 -15.34 -1.55 11.31
C LEU A 111 -15.03 -2.05 12.73
N HIS A 112 -15.24 -1.22 13.74
CA HIS A 112 -15.02 -1.57 15.14
C HIS A 112 -16.28 -2.16 15.79
N ASP A 113 -17.45 -1.86 15.24
CA ASP A 113 -18.76 -2.40 15.65
C ASP A 113 -19.07 -3.74 14.94
#